data_AF-A0A2G3JZJ5-F1
#
_entry.id   AF-A0A2G3JZJ5-F1
#
_cell.length_a   1.000
_cell.length_b   1.000
_cell.length_c   1.000
_cell.angle_alpha   90.00
_cell.angle_beta   90.00
_cell.angle_gamma   90.00
#
_symmetry.space_group_name_H-M   'P 1'
#
loop_
_entity.id
_entity.type
_entity.pdbx_description
1 polymer ?
#
loop_
_entity_poly.entity_id
_entity_poly.type
_entity_poly.pdbx_seq_one_letter_code
_entity_poly.pdbx_strand_id
1 'polypeptide(L)'
;MWCHCPPPTGCPSSHPKRPQCRTACCHCCKKIRIEKLTQHRNALNECERKFVGASRAVKSITRNLFARPEESMKDAMALVGDLVSSMLTDRDIATHLMNDKVANEEVYFHQLNVAVFAMMLGKQLGLERETLTELGLGALLHDIGKSEYS
;
A
#
# COMPACT_ATOMS: atom_id res chain seq x y z
N MET A 1 -26.60 19.53 -2.55
CA MET A 1 -26.88 20.97 -2.73
C MET A 1 -25.70 21.73 -2.15
N TRP A 2 -24.99 22.48 -2.99
CA TRP A 2 -23.63 23.00 -2.75
C TRP A 2 -23.67 24.34 -2.04
N CYS A 3 -22.97 24.50 -0.90
CA CYS A 3 -22.76 25.81 -0.31
C CYS A 3 -21.66 26.55 -1.09
N HIS A 4 -22.08 27.42 -2.01
CA HIS A 4 -21.19 28.35 -2.72
C HIS A 4 -20.76 29.48 -1.79
N CYS A 5 -19.47 29.79 -1.79
CA CYS A 5 -18.90 30.96 -1.13
C CYS A 5 -18.67 32.05 -2.19
N PRO A 6 -19.22 33.27 -2.06
CA PRO A 6 -18.99 34.34 -3.02
C PRO A 6 -17.61 35.00 -2.82
N PRO A 7 -17.02 35.59 -3.87
CA PRO A 7 -15.71 36.24 -3.78
C PRO A 7 -15.81 37.64 -3.13
N PRO A 8 -14.77 38.12 -2.41
CA PRO A 8 -14.81 39.42 -1.79
C PRO A 8 -14.36 40.53 -2.76
N THR A 9 -15.23 41.52 -2.98
CA THR A 9 -14.87 42.78 -3.64
C THR A 9 -14.40 43.80 -2.62
N GLY A 10 -13.16 44.29 -2.81
CA GLY A 10 -12.67 45.64 -2.49
C GLY A 10 -12.77 46.15 -1.04
N CYS A 11 -11.64 46.26 -0.34
CA CYS A 11 -11.55 47.00 0.93
C CYS A 11 -10.55 48.16 0.78
N PRO A 12 -10.91 49.43 1.10
CA PRO A 12 -9.95 50.53 1.12
C PRO A 12 -9.08 50.48 2.38
N SER A 13 -7.81 50.82 2.23
CA SER A 13 -6.77 50.80 3.26
C SER A 13 -6.85 52.01 4.21
N SER A 14 -6.82 51.79 5.53
CA SER A 14 -6.07 52.61 6.50
C SER A 14 -6.19 52.12 7.97
N HIS A 15 -5.12 51.52 8.49
CA HIS A 15 -4.67 51.45 9.90
C HIS A 15 -5.57 50.76 10.98
N PRO A 16 -5.10 50.54 12.23
CA PRO A 16 -4.47 49.27 12.63
C PRO A 16 -5.11 48.63 13.88
N LYS A 17 -5.30 47.31 13.84
CA LYS A 17 -5.18 46.33 14.94
C LYS A 17 -5.82 45.04 14.42
N ARG A 18 -4.99 44.05 14.11
CA ARG A 18 -5.47 42.69 13.80
C ARG A 18 -6.28 42.19 15.02
N PRO A 19 -7.59 41.93 14.90
CA PRO A 19 -8.23 41.07 15.87
C PRO A 19 -7.71 39.68 15.57
N GLN A 20 -6.99 39.10 16.54
CA GLN A 20 -6.51 37.72 16.51
C GLN A 20 -7.63 36.80 16.01
N CYS A 21 -7.35 36.09 14.90
CA CYS A 21 -8.20 35.03 14.40
C CYS A 21 -8.45 34.04 15.55
N ARG A 22 -9.70 33.95 15.97
CA ARG A 22 -10.19 33.36 17.21
C ARG A 22 -9.65 31.92 17.36
N THR A 23 -8.98 31.67 18.48
CA THR A 23 -8.22 30.47 18.84
C THR A 23 -8.97 29.13 18.65
N ALA A 24 -10.31 29.14 18.65
CA ALA A 24 -11.16 27.99 18.38
C ALA A 24 -11.05 27.44 16.94
N CYS A 25 -10.89 28.32 15.94
CA CYS A 25 -10.69 27.92 14.53
C CYS A 25 -9.33 27.23 14.34
N CYS A 26 -8.30 27.70 15.05
CA CYS A 26 -6.96 27.11 15.07
C CYS A 26 -6.91 25.74 15.77
N HIS A 27 -7.65 25.55 16.88
CA HIS A 27 -7.73 24.25 17.56
C HIS A 27 -8.53 23.20 16.77
N CYS A 28 -9.61 23.59 16.07
CA CYS A 28 -10.36 22.69 15.20
C CYS A 28 -9.52 22.24 13.98
N CYS A 29 -8.84 23.17 13.29
CA CYS A 29 -7.92 22.83 12.20
C CYS A 29 -6.74 21.94 12.66
N LYS A 30 -6.20 22.16 13.87
CA LYS A 30 -5.17 21.30 14.47
C LYS A 30 -5.69 19.88 14.74
N LYS A 31 -6.90 19.74 15.29
CA LYS A 31 -7.52 18.43 15.55
C LYS A 31 -7.74 17.63 14.26
N ILE A 32 -8.29 18.26 13.21
CA ILE A 32 -8.49 17.62 11.90
C ILE A 32 -7.16 17.15 11.30
N ARG A 33 -6.09 17.96 11.42
CA ARG A 33 -4.76 17.59 10.95
C ARG A 33 -4.19 16.39 11.71
N ILE A 34 -4.30 16.39 13.04
CA ILE A 34 -3.85 15.27 13.89
C ILE A 34 -4.62 14.00 13.53
N GLU A 35 -5.94 14.08 13.39
CA GLU A 35 -6.79 12.94 13.06
C GLU A 35 -6.47 12.34 11.68
N LYS A 36 -6.26 13.18 10.65
CA LYS A 36 -5.81 12.72 9.33
C LYS A 36 -4.44 12.04 9.39
N LEU A 37 -3.50 12.60 10.16
CA LEU A 37 -2.17 12.00 10.35
C LEU A 37 -2.27 10.67 11.09
N THR A 38 -3.14 10.56 12.10
CA THR A 38 -3.39 9.31 12.83
C THR A 38 -4.04 8.25 11.94
N GLN A 39 -5.05 8.61 11.15
CA GLN A 39 -5.68 7.70 10.19
C GLN A 39 -4.66 7.20 9.16
N HIS A 40 -3.86 8.11 8.60
CA HIS A 40 -2.82 7.74 7.65
C HIS A 40 -1.77 6.81 8.29
N ARG A 41 -1.32 7.10 9.51
CA ARG A 41 -0.37 6.24 10.23
C ARG A 41 -0.97 4.86 10.55
N ASN A 42 -2.24 4.79 10.92
CA ASN A 42 -2.91 3.52 11.19
C ASN A 42 -3.05 2.68 9.93
N ALA A 43 -3.39 3.30 8.79
CA ALA A 43 -3.45 2.63 7.50
C ALA A 43 -2.07 2.09 7.07
N LEU A 44 -1.01 2.89 7.26
CA LEU A 44 0.37 2.46 7.01
C LEU A 44 0.75 1.24 7.88
N ASN A 45 0.53 1.33 9.19
CA ASN A 45 0.84 0.23 10.12
C ASN A 45 0.07 -1.06 9.79
N GLU A 46 -1.21 -0.95 9.40
CA GLU A 46 -2.01 -2.11 9.03
C GLU A 46 -1.46 -2.79 7.77
N CYS A 47 -1.15 -1.99 6.75
CA CYS A 47 -0.58 -2.52 5.52
C CYS A 47 0.79 -3.13 5.77
N GLU A 48 1.61 -2.51 6.61
CA GLU A 48 2.91 -3.06 7.01
C GLU A 48 2.79 -4.43 7.63
N ARG A 49 1.85 -4.60 8.56
CA ARG A 49 1.58 -5.91 9.16
C ARG A 49 1.15 -6.94 8.12
N LYS A 50 0.27 -6.57 7.17
CA LYS A 50 -0.16 -7.46 6.08
C LYS A 50 1.01 -7.85 5.18
N PHE A 51 1.88 -6.90 4.89
CA PHE A 51 3.03 -7.07 4.01
C PHE A 51 4.13 -7.94 4.63
N VAL A 52 4.43 -7.74 5.92
CA VAL A 52 5.31 -8.66 6.67
C VAL A 52 4.70 -10.06 6.75
N GLY A 53 3.37 -10.16 6.95
CA GLY A 53 2.65 -11.43 6.88
C GLY A 53 2.80 -12.11 5.52
N ALA A 54 2.65 -11.36 4.44
CA ALA A 54 2.83 -11.82 3.07
C ALA A 54 4.27 -12.31 2.84
N SER A 55 5.30 -11.56 3.23
CA SER A 55 6.73 -11.97 3.16
C SER A 55 6.94 -13.35 3.78
N ARG A 56 6.39 -13.58 4.98
CA ARG A 56 6.50 -14.87 5.68
C ARG A 56 5.77 -15.99 4.95
N ALA A 57 4.62 -15.70 4.36
CA ALA A 57 3.89 -16.66 3.53
C ALA A 57 4.71 -17.04 2.29
N VAL A 58 5.29 -16.07 1.58
CA VAL A 58 6.20 -16.32 0.44
C VAL A 58 7.34 -17.24 0.87
N LYS A 59 8.00 -16.93 2.00
CA LYS A 59 9.06 -17.77 2.55
C LYS A 59 8.63 -19.21 2.82
N SER A 60 7.41 -19.40 3.36
CA SER A 60 6.84 -20.74 3.58
C SER A 60 6.60 -21.47 2.26
N ILE A 61 5.98 -20.79 1.28
CA ILE A 61 5.71 -21.31 -0.06
C ILE A 61 7.01 -21.76 -0.71
N THR A 62 8.02 -20.88 -0.81
CA THR A 62 9.30 -21.20 -1.46
C THR A 62 10.00 -22.38 -0.81
N ARG A 63 9.98 -22.49 0.52
CA ARG A 63 10.62 -23.61 1.24
C ARG A 63 9.91 -24.94 1.04
N ASN A 64 8.59 -24.92 0.93
CA ASN A 64 7.78 -26.12 0.85
C ASN A 64 7.44 -26.52 -0.59
N LEU A 65 7.71 -25.66 -1.58
CA LEU A 65 7.24 -25.85 -2.95
C LEU A 65 7.64 -27.19 -3.55
N PHE A 66 8.90 -27.62 -3.39
CA PHE A 66 9.37 -28.89 -3.92
C PHE A 66 8.89 -30.10 -3.10
N ALA A 67 8.70 -29.94 -1.79
CA ALA A 67 8.27 -31.01 -0.90
C ALA A 67 6.74 -31.23 -0.95
N ARG A 68 5.97 -30.16 -1.13
CA ARG A 68 4.50 -30.10 -1.07
C ARG A 68 3.98 -29.11 -2.13
N PRO A 69 4.10 -29.43 -3.43
CA PRO A 69 3.79 -28.50 -4.51
C PRO A 69 2.32 -28.09 -4.55
N GLU A 70 1.38 -29.03 -4.38
CA GLU A 70 -0.06 -28.73 -4.43
C GLU A 70 -0.51 -27.76 -3.33
N GLU A 71 0.02 -27.93 -2.11
CA GLU A 71 -0.30 -27.06 -0.97
C GLU A 71 0.35 -25.69 -1.13
N SER A 72 1.63 -25.67 -1.52
CA SER A 72 2.35 -24.42 -1.78
C SER A 72 1.70 -23.59 -2.88
N MET A 73 1.16 -24.24 -3.92
CA MET A 73 0.40 -23.58 -4.98
C MET A 73 -0.93 -23.01 -4.46
N LYS A 74 -1.66 -23.74 -3.60
CA LYS A 74 -2.89 -23.22 -2.98
C LYS A 74 -2.60 -22.00 -2.11
N ASP A 75 -1.55 -22.05 -1.31
CA ASP A 75 -1.11 -20.93 -0.46
C ASP A 75 -0.72 -19.71 -1.31
N ALA A 76 0.00 -19.93 -2.42
CA ALA A 76 0.37 -18.88 -3.35
C ALA A 76 -0.86 -18.22 -4.01
N MET A 77 -1.83 -19.03 -4.47
CA MET A 77 -3.07 -18.51 -5.06
C MET A 77 -3.89 -17.70 -4.04
N ALA A 78 -3.99 -18.18 -2.79
CA ALA A 78 -4.67 -17.46 -1.71
C ALA A 78 -3.98 -16.12 -1.42
N LEU A 79 -2.65 -16.12 -1.27
CA LEU A 79 -1.87 -14.92 -1.02
C LEU A 79 -2.05 -13.88 -2.13
N VAL A 80 -1.95 -14.29 -3.39
CA VAL A 80 -2.14 -13.39 -4.53
C VAL A 80 -3.58 -12.87 -4.60
N GLY A 81 -4.57 -13.72 -4.31
CA GLY A 81 -5.98 -13.30 -4.22
C GLY A 81 -6.21 -12.22 -3.17
N ASP A 82 -5.56 -12.32 -2.01
CA ASP A 82 -5.61 -11.32 -0.94
C ASP A 82 -4.91 -10.03 -1.35
N LEU A 83 -3.76 -10.12 -2.03
CA LEU A 83 -3.03 -8.97 -2.57
C LEU A 83 -3.85 -8.22 -3.61
N VAL A 84 -4.44 -8.91 -4.59
CA VAL A 84 -5.31 -8.29 -5.61
C VAL A 84 -6.50 -7.60 -4.96
N SER A 85 -7.12 -8.23 -3.95
CA SER A 85 -8.23 -7.64 -3.20
C SER A 85 -7.82 -6.39 -2.41
N SER A 86 -6.62 -6.41 -1.82
CA SER A 86 -6.09 -5.31 -0.99
C SER A 86 -5.50 -4.15 -1.80
N MET A 87 -4.95 -4.42 -2.99
CA MET A 87 -4.42 -3.40 -3.91
C MET A 87 -5.51 -2.50 -4.52
N LEU A 88 -6.77 -2.90 -4.42
CA LEU A 88 -7.88 -2.04 -4.77
C LEU A 88 -8.00 -0.85 -3.80
N THR A 89 -7.42 -0.95 -2.61
CA THR A 89 -7.72 -0.04 -1.51
C THR A 89 -6.71 1.09 -1.33
N ASP A 90 -5.41 0.90 -1.59
CA ASP A 90 -4.41 1.97 -1.36
C ASP A 90 -3.17 1.90 -2.26
N ARG A 91 -2.90 2.98 -2.99
CA ARG A 91 -1.78 3.11 -3.94
C ARG A 91 -0.47 3.54 -3.27
N ASP A 92 -0.56 4.21 -2.13
CA ASP A 92 0.56 4.91 -1.50
C ASP A 92 1.37 4.06 -0.51
N ILE A 93 0.86 2.88 -0.14
CA ILE A 93 1.44 2.10 0.95
C ILE A 93 2.44 1.04 0.48
N ALA A 94 2.23 0.51 -0.74
CA ALA A 94 3.14 -0.47 -1.35
C ALA A 94 4.57 0.07 -1.51
N THR A 95 4.74 1.38 -1.76
CA THR A 95 6.06 2.00 -1.98
C THR A 95 6.83 2.26 -0.68
N HIS A 96 6.14 2.59 0.42
CA HIS A 96 6.78 2.84 1.71
C HIS A 96 7.36 1.55 2.31
N LEU A 97 6.67 0.43 2.11
CA LEU A 97 7.02 -0.87 2.66
C LEU A 97 8.29 -1.51 2.09
N MET A 98 8.71 -1.08 0.90
CA MET A 98 9.89 -1.62 0.24
C MET A 98 11.20 -1.07 0.79
N ASN A 99 11.14 0.01 1.57
CA ASN A 99 12.31 0.73 2.04
C ASN A 99 12.80 0.28 3.42
N ASP A 100 11.94 -0.40 4.20
CA ASP A 100 12.29 -0.90 5.53
C ASP A 100 12.95 -2.27 5.44
N LYS A 101 14.29 -2.24 5.48
CA LYS A 101 15.14 -3.42 5.42
C LYS A 101 15.09 -4.20 6.75
N VAL A 102 14.27 -5.24 6.81
CA VAL A 102 14.43 -6.28 7.82
C VAL A 102 15.52 -7.24 7.33
N ALA A 103 16.70 -7.14 7.94
CA ALA A 103 17.82 -8.03 7.65
C ALA A 103 17.36 -9.50 7.81
N ASN A 104 17.69 -10.35 6.82
CA ASN A 104 17.38 -11.78 6.70
C ASN A 104 16.07 -12.19 5.97
N GLU A 105 15.28 -11.23 5.47
CA GLU A 105 14.07 -11.52 4.64
C GLU A 105 14.12 -10.87 3.24
N GLU A 106 15.25 -10.24 2.88
CA GLU A 106 15.40 -9.39 1.68
C GLU A 106 15.00 -10.06 0.36
N VAL A 107 15.27 -11.36 0.18
CA VAL A 107 14.94 -12.10 -1.05
C VAL A 107 13.43 -12.29 -1.22
N TYR A 108 12.72 -12.59 -0.13
CA TYR A 108 11.26 -12.77 -0.18
C TYR A 108 10.54 -11.42 -0.32
N PHE A 109 11.10 -10.36 0.27
CA PHE A 109 10.67 -9.00 -0.02
C PHE A 109 10.87 -8.64 -1.49
N HIS A 110 11.97 -9.03 -2.12
CA HIS A 110 12.18 -8.79 -3.55
C HIS A 110 11.11 -9.46 -4.40
N GLN A 111 10.87 -10.76 -4.22
CA GLN A 111 9.83 -11.51 -4.94
C GLN A 111 8.44 -10.88 -4.76
N LEU A 112 8.10 -10.55 -3.51
CA LEU A 112 6.83 -9.91 -3.18
C LEU A 112 6.71 -8.51 -3.81
N ASN A 113 7.78 -7.70 -3.79
CA ASN A 113 7.80 -6.36 -4.40
C ASN A 113 7.57 -6.41 -5.90
N VAL A 114 8.25 -7.33 -6.61
CA VAL A 114 8.09 -7.51 -8.05
C VAL A 114 6.65 -7.91 -8.38
N ALA A 115 6.08 -8.87 -7.63
CA ALA A 115 4.68 -9.26 -7.79
C ALA A 115 3.72 -8.09 -7.56
N VAL A 116 3.98 -7.30 -6.52
CA VAL A 116 3.17 -6.13 -6.18
C VAL A 116 3.22 -5.08 -7.30
N PHE A 117 4.41 -4.73 -7.78
CA PHE A 117 4.55 -3.76 -8.87
C PHE A 117 3.94 -4.24 -10.18
N ALA A 118 4.13 -5.52 -10.53
CA ALA A 118 3.54 -6.10 -11.73
C ALA A 118 2.01 -5.97 -11.71
N MET A 119 1.37 -6.34 -10.59
CA MET A 119 -0.07 -6.20 -10.41
C MET A 119 -0.53 -4.73 -10.42
N MET A 120 0.22 -3.81 -9.80
CA MET A 120 -0.11 -2.37 -9.84
C MET A 120 -0.09 -1.81 -11.27
N LEU A 121 0.92 -2.18 -12.07
CA LEU A 121 1.02 -1.81 -13.47
C LEU A 121 -0.11 -2.44 -14.29
N GLY A 122 -0.36 -3.74 -14.11
CA GLY A 122 -1.47 -4.44 -14.75
C GLY A 122 -2.82 -3.76 -14.48
N LYS A 123 -3.05 -3.32 -13.23
CA LYS A 123 -4.26 -2.61 -12.83
C LYS A 123 -4.36 -1.25 -13.53
N GLN A 124 -3.24 -0.52 -13.65
CA GLN A 124 -3.22 0.75 -14.39
C GLN A 124 -3.50 0.56 -15.88
N LEU A 125 -3.14 -0.60 -16.43
CA LEU A 125 -3.45 -0.98 -17.81
C LEU A 125 -4.88 -1.51 -17.99
N GLY A 126 -5.68 -1.60 -16.92
CA GLY A 126 -7.06 -2.06 -16.98
C GLY A 126 -7.24 -3.57 -17.07
N LEU A 127 -6.23 -4.35 -16.64
CA LEU A 127 -6.36 -5.81 -16.59
C LEU A 127 -7.45 -6.24 -15.61
N GLU A 128 -8.21 -7.26 -15.99
CA GLU A 128 -9.24 -7.87 -15.15
C GLU A 128 -8.64 -8.62 -13.96
N ARG A 129 -9.47 -8.90 -12.96
CA ARG A 129 -9.04 -9.50 -11.70
C ARG A 129 -8.34 -10.83 -11.91
N GLU A 130 -8.88 -11.68 -12.78
CA GLU A 130 -8.35 -12.98 -13.12
C GLU A 130 -6.93 -12.86 -13.70
N THR A 131 -6.73 -11.94 -14.66
CA THR A 131 -5.42 -11.69 -15.26
C THR A 131 -4.43 -11.09 -14.26
N LEU A 132 -4.89 -10.25 -13.34
CA LEU A 132 -4.05 -9.73 -12.26
C LEU A 132 -3.59 -10.85 -11.31
N THR A 133 -4.47 -11.81 -11.03
CA THR A 133 -4.12 -12.99 -10.22
C THR A 133 -3.08 -13.85 -10.93
N GLU A 134 -3.23 -14.11 -12.22
CA GLU A 134 -2.23 -14.84 -13.01
C GLU A 134 -0.88 -14.12 -13.07
N LEU A 135 -0.90 -12.79 -13.30
CA LEU A 135 0.29 -11.95 -13.31
C LEU A 135 1.00 -11.95 -11.95
N GLY A 136 0.24 -11.82 -10.86
CA GLY A 136 0.77 -11.86 -9.50
C GLY A 136 1.39 -13.21 -9.18
N LEU A 137 0.76 -14.31 -9.57
CA LEU A 137 1.28 -15.66 -9.37
C LEU A 137 2.57 -15.90 -10.15
N GLY A 138 2.59 -15.52 -11.44
CA GLY A 138 3.77 -15.64 -12.29
C GLY A 138 4.95 -14.82 -11.75
N ALA A 139 4.70 -13.57 -11.36
CA ALA A 139 5.73 -12.70 -10.78
C ALA A 139 6.24 -13.19 -9.41
N LEU A 140 5.35 -13.74 -8.57
CA LEU A 140 5.74 -14.27 -7.26
C LEU A 140 6.67 -15.48 -7.37
N LEU A 141 6.40 -16.37 -8.32
CA LEU A 141 7.12 -17.63 -8.49
C LEU A 141 8.29 -17.54 -9.47
N HIS A 142 8.51 -16.41 -10.14
CA HIS A 142 9.44 -16.31 -11.27
C HIS A 142 10.91 -16.64 -10.93
N ASP A 143 11.35 -16.35 -9.70
CA ASP A 143 12.74 -16.59 -9.27
C ASP A 143 12.99 -18.00 -8.72
N ILE A 144 11.95 -18.84 -8.62
CA ILE A 144 12.06 -20.20 -8.08
C ILE A 144 12.90 -21.10 -9.00
N GLY A 145 12.89 -20.86 -10.31
CA GLY A 145 13.77 -21.58 -11.24
C GLY A 145 15.25 -21.23 -11.12
N LYS A 146 15.60 -20.09 -10.49
CA LYS A 146 17.01 -19.67 -10.32
C LYS A 146 17.68 -20.29 -9.10
N SER A 147 16.92 -20.77 -8.11
CA SER A 147 17.49 -21.41 -6.91
C SER A 147 18.10 -22.80 -7.18
N GLU A 148 17.91 -23.37 -8.37
CA GLU A 148 18.45 -24.68 -8.78
C GLU A 148 19.85 -24.60 -9.41
N TYR A 149 20.42 -23.40 -9.62
CA TYR A 149 21.71 -23.22 -10.30
C TYR A 149 22.78 -22.46 -9.48
N SER A 150 22.59 -22.26 -8.17
CA SER A 150 23.60 -21.63 -7.30
C SER A 150 23.88 -22.43 -6.03
#